data_AF-A0A2C6WKM0-F1
#
_entry.id   AF-A0A2C6WKM0-F1
#
_cell.length_a   1.000
_cell.length_b   1.000
_cell.length_c   1.000
_cell.angle_alpha   90.00
_cell.angle_beta   90.00
_cell.angle_gamma   90.00
#
_symmetry.space_group_name_H-M   'P 1'
#
loop_
_entity.id
_entity.type
_entity.pdbx_description
1 polymer ?
#
loop_
_entity_poly.entity_id
_entity_poly.type
_entity_poly.pdbx_seq_one_letter_code
_entity_poly.pdbx_strand_id
1 'polypeptide(L)'
;KDAIKQIRRHVWQDDLDIVEDLRFVDTVKKQYKMRSQTIERRFGDAKEQHGMRWTRYKGHDKVSMDTTLICAAMNLKKIAMWLVKGPAMV
;
A
#
# COMPACT_ATOMS: atom_id res chain seq x y z
N LYS A 1 -44.35 -13.18 -19.30
CA LYS A 1 -42.89 -13.40 -19.36
C LYS A 1 -42.31 -12.78 -18.11
N ASP A 2 -41.97 -13.62 -17.13
CA ASP A 2 -41.44 -13.16 -15.85
C ASP A 2 -40.13 -12.41 -16.07
N ALA A 3 -40.08 -11.16 -15.62
CA ALA A 3 -38.90 -10.31 -15.78
C ALA A 3 -37.87 -10.66 -14.70
N ILE A 4 -36.91 -11.51 -15.04
CA ILE A 4 -35.81 -11.88 -14.14
C ILE A 4 -34.75 -10.77 -14.16
N LYS A 5 -34.59 -10.07 -13.03
CA LYS A 5 -33.53 -9.07 -12.85
C LYS A 5 -32.21 -9.75 -12.54
N GLN A 6 -31.24 -9.64 -13.46
CA GLN A 6 -29.86 -10.04 -13.19
C GLN A 6 -29.06 -8.84 -12.69
N ILE A 7 -28.40 -8.98 -11.55
CA ILE A 7 -27.50 -7.97 -10.98
C ILE A 7 -26.09 -8.54 -11.01
N ARG A 8 -25.15 -7.79 -11.59
CA ARG A 8 -23.71 -8.11 -11.55
C ARG A 8 -23.03 -7.11 -10.63
N ARG A 9 -22.35 -7.61 -9.60
CA ARG A 9 -21.55 -6.81 -8.67
C ARG A 9 -20.13 -7.33 -8.63
N HIS A 10 -19.19 -6.46 -8.33
CA HIS A 10 -17.82 -6.85 -8.04
C HIS A 10 -17.77 -7.66 -6.74
N VAL A 11 -16.83 -8.61 -6.63
CA VAL A 11 -16.68 -9.45 -5.42
C VAL A 11 -16.45 -8.58 -4.17
N TRP A 12 -15.79 -7.44 -4.35
CA TRP A 12 -15.46 -6.48 -3.30
C TRP A 12 -16.36 -5.25 -3.31
N GLN A 13 -17.56 -5.35 -3.90
CA GLN A 13 -18.43 -4.17 -4.06
C GLN A 13 -18.80 -3.57 -2.70
N ASP A 14 -19.08 -4.41 -1.70
CA ASP A 14 -19.50 -3.93 -0.38
C ASP A 14 -18.39 -3.13 0.31
N ASP A 15 -17.12 -3.55 0.18
CA ASP A 15 -15.99 -2.78 0.69
C ASP A 15 -15.76 -1.47 -0.07
N LEU A 16 -15.96 -1.49 -1.40
CA LEU A 16 -15.85 -0.28 -2.23
C LEU A 16 -16.93 0.74 -1.88
N ASP A 17 -18.15 0.29 -1.61
CA ASP A 17 -19.26 1.14 -1.18
C ASP A 17 -18.91 1.83 0.16
N ILE A 18 -18.36 1.09 1.14
CA ILE A 18 -17.87 1.65 2.42
C ILE A 18 -16.76 2.68 2.20
N VAL A 19 -15.79 2.38 1.34
CA VAL A 19 -14.66 3.29 1.06
C VAL A 19 -15.13 4.58 0.40
N GLU A 20 -16.12 4.52 -0.49
CA GLU A 20 -16.68 5.73 -1.12
C GLU A 20 -17.40 6.60 -0.09
N ASP A 21 -18.16 6.02 0.84
CA ASP A 21 -18.78 6.77 1.94
C ASP A 21 -17.71 7.44 2.84
N LEU A 22 -16.65 6.70 3.19
CA LEU A 22 -15.54 7.21 4.00
C LEU A 22 -14.77 8.33 3.30
N ARG A 23 -14.75 8.37 1.97
CA ARG A 23 -14.04 9.39 1.17
C ARG A 23 -14.55 10.81 1.45
N PHE A 24 -15.83 10.95 1.81
CA PHE A 24 -16.45 12.24 2.12
C PHE A 24 -16.18 12.73 3.54
N VAL A 25 -15.70 11.86 4.43
CA VAL A 25 -15.36 12.24 5.80
C VAL A 25 -14.07 13.05 5.82
N ASP A 26 -14.12 14.28 6.35
CA ASP A 26 -12.99 15.23 6.30
C ASP A 26 -11.70 14.69 6.93
N THR A 27 -11.81 13.92 8.02
CA THR A 27 -10.66 13.29 8.67
C THR A 27 -9.99 12.25 7.76
N VAL A 28 -10.78 11.40 7.11
CA VAL A 28 -10.32 10.39 6.15
C VAL A 28 -9.73 11.06 4.92
N LYS A 29 -10.37 12.10 4.39
CA LYS A 29 -9.88 12.88 3.24
C LYS A 29 -8.49 13.47 3.52
N LYS A 30 -8.29 14.03 4.72
CA LYS A 30 -6.99 14.55 5.16
C LYS A 30 -5.94 13.44 5.27
N GLN A 31 -6.28 12.29 5.86
CA GLN A 31 -5.37 11.14 5.97
C GLN A 31 -5.04 10.55 4.60
N TYR A 32 -6.02 10.41 3.72
CA TYR A 32 -5.85 9.86 2.38
C TYR A 32 -4.95 10.76 1.52
N LYS A 33 -5.02 12.09 1.68
CA LYS A 33 -4.08 13.02 1.02
C LYS A 33 -2.61 12.77 1.41
N MET A 34 -2.35 12.28 2.63
CA MET A 34 -0.99 11.95 3.07
C MET A 34 -0.47 10.64 2.46
N ARG A 35 -1.34 9.80 1.90
CA ARG A 35 -0.97 8.51 1.27
C ARG A 35 0.06 8.68 0.17
N SER A 36 -0.08 9.72 -0.65
CA SER A 36 0.87 10.01 -1.75
C SER A 36 2.27 10.37 -1.22
N GLN A 37 2.35 11.02 -0.06
CA GLN A 37 3.61 11.47 0.52
C GLN A 37 4.30 10.37 1.34
N THR A 38 3.52 9.55 2.05
CA THR A 38 4.07 8.56 2.98
C THR A 38 4.10 7.17 2.37
N ILE A 39 2.97 6.68 1.87
CA ILE A 39 2.80 5.30 1.40
C ILE A 39 3.38 5.16 -0.01
N GLU A 40 2.93 5.98 -0.97
CA GLU A 40 3.39 5.87 -2.36
C GLU A 40 4.88 6.16 -2.52
N ARG A 41 5.44 7.11 -1.73
CA ARG A 41 6.89 7.34 -1.71
C ARG A 41 7.66 6.07 -1.30
N ARG A 42 7.19 5.35 -0.28
CA ARG A 42 7.80 4.08 0.15
C ARG A 42 7.67 2.99 -0.90
N PHE A 43 6.52 2.88 -1.56
CA PHE A 43 6.36 1.93 -2.67
C PHE A 43 7.25 2.27 -3.86
N GLY A 44 7.46 3.55 -4.15
CA GLY A 44 8.42 4.02 -5.15
C GLY A 44 9.84 3.56 -4.82
N ASP A 45 10.31 3.82 -3.58
CA ASP A 45 11.62 3.37 -3.12
C ASP A 45 11.78 1.85 -3.22
N ALA A 46 10.75 1.09 -2.82
CA ALA A 46 10.76 -0.37 -2.91
C ALA A 46 10.91 -0.86 -4.35
N LYS A 47 10.24 -0.21 -5.31
CA LYS A 47 10.31 -0.54 -6.72
C LYS A 47 11.66 -0.18 -7.34
N GLU A 48 12.12 1.06 -7.16
CA GLU A 48 13.34 1.55 -7.82
C GLU A 48 14.62 1.09 -7.10
N GLN A 49 14.71 1.25 -5.79
CA GLN A 49 15.94 1.00 -5.03
C GLN A 49 16.09 -0.47 -4.62
N HIS A 50 14.97 -1.17 -4.39
CA HIS A 50 14.99 -2.56 -3.93
C HIS A 50 14.58 -3.57 -5.01
N GLY A 51 14.32 -3.10 -6.24
CA GLY A 51 14.14 -3.96 -7.41
C GLY A 51 12.80 -4.68 -7.47
N MET A 52 11.78 -4.23 -6.72
CA MET A 52 10.44 -4.84 -6.73
C MET A 52 9.66 -4.62 -8.04
N ARG A 53 10.26 -3.98 -9.07
CA ARG A 53 9.70 -3.98 -10.43
C ARG A 53 9.64 -5.38 -11.04
N TRP A 54 10.52 -6.28 -10.62
CA TRP A 54 10.60 -7.64 -11.13
C TRP A 54 10.77 -8.64 -9.98
N THR A 55 10.16 -9.81 -10.12
CA THR A 55 10.34 -10.92 -9.19
C THR A 55 11.66 -11.64 -9.48
N ARG A 56 12.58 -11.63 -8.52
CA ARG A 56 13.85 -12.39 -8.62
C ARG A 56 13.66 -13.88 -8.44
N TYR A 57 12.69 -14.27 -7.63
CA TYR A 57 12.38 -15.66 -7.30
C TYR A 57 11.04 -16.08 -7.90
N LYS A 58 10.85 -17.40 -8.00
CA LYS A 58 9.57 -18.03 -8.38
C LYS A 58 9.01 -18.83 -7.20
N GLY A 59 7.69 -18.84 -7.09
CA GLY A 59 6.96 -19.50 -6.01
C GLY A 59 6.63 -18.55 -4.86
N HIS A 60 5.44 -18.74 -4.29
CA HIS A 60 4.86 -17.86 -3.27
C HIS A 60 5.81 -17.66 -2.08
N ASP A 61 6.35 -18.75 -1.53
CA ASP A 61 7.14 -18.70 -0.29
C ASP A 61 8.45 -17.92 -0.47
N LYS A 62 9.12 -18.09 -1.61
CA LYS A 62 10.37 -17.39 -1.90
C LYS A 62 10.14 -15.90 -2.17
N VAL A 63 9.07 -15.56 -2.90
CA VAL A 63 8.69 -14.16 -3.15
C VAL A 63 8.26 -13.48 -1.85
N SER A 64 7.50 -14.19 -1.01
CA SER A 64 7.07 -13.70 0.30
C SER A 64 8.27 -13.43 1.22
N MET A 65 9.23 -14.34 1.29
CA MET A 65 10.48 -14.17 2.05
C MET A 65 11.26 -12.93 1.59
N ASP A 66 11.49 -12.78 0.28
CA ASP A 66 12.23 -11.65 -0.29
C ASP A 66 11.53 -10.32 -0.02
N THR A 67 10.22 -10.25 -0.27
CA THR A 67 9.40 -9.05 -0.04
C THR A 67 9.39 -8.68 1.45
N THR A 68 9.25 -9.67 2.33
CA THR A 68 9.24 -9.46 3.78
C THR A 68 10.58 -8.91 4.27
N LEU A 69 11.69 -9.47 3.77
CA LEU A 69 13.03 -9.00 4.14
C LEU A 69 13.27 -7.55 3.70
N ILE A 70 12.86 -7.19 2.47
CA ILE A 70 12.97 -5.81 1.98
C ILE A 70 12.15 -4.86 2.86
N CYS A 71 10.89 -5.19 3.13
CA CYS A 71 10.02 -4.38 4.00
C CYS A 71 10.59 -4.24 5.41
N ALA A 72 11.14 -5.31 5.99
CA ALA A 72 11.79 -5.28 7.29
C ALA A 72 12.99 -4.33 7.30
N ALA A 73 13.87 -4.41 6.30
CA ALA A 73 15.02 -3.52 6.17
C ALA A 73 14.62 -2.04 5.99
N MET A 74 13.58 -1.77 5.20
CA MET A 74 13.05 -0.40 5.02
C MET A 74 12.49 0.17 6.34
N ASN A 75 11.82 -0.66 7.14
CA ASN A 75 11.31 -0.29 8.46
C ASN A 75 12.45 -0.05 9.45
N LEU A 76 13.49 -0.90 9.46
CA LEU A 76 14.68 -0.69 10.28
C LEU A 76 15.38 0.62 9.94
N LYS A 77 15.54 0.94 8.64
CA LYS A 77 16.06 2.24 8.18
C LYS A 77 15.21 3.39 8.73
N LYS A 78 13.88 3.26 8.70
CA LYS A 78 12.96 4.27 9.25
C LYS A 78 13.15 4.48 10.75
N ILE A 79 13.24 3.40 11.53
CA ILE A 79 13.47 3.45 12.98
C ILE A 79 14.83 4.08 13.28
N ALA A 80 15.89 3.67 12.56
CA ALA A 80 17.22 4.23 12.73
C ALA A 80 17.23 5.74 12.46
N MET A 81 16.56 6.22 11.41
CA MET A 81 16.42 7.66 11.13
C MET A 81 15.64 8.42 12.21
N TRP A 82 14.72 7.77 12.94
CA TRP A 82 14.01 8.41 14.05
C TRP A 82 14.85 8.48 15.32
N LEU A 83 15.67 7.46 15.59
CA LEU A 83 16.49 7.36 16.79
C LEU A 83 17.77 8.21 16.69
N VAL A 84 18.39 8.24 15.51
CA VAL A 84 19.54 9.10 15.23
C VAL A 84 19.00 10.51 15.03
N LYS A 85 19.06 11.35 16.07
CA LYS A 85 18.75 12.80 16.01
C LYS A 85 19.70 13.52 15.03
N GLY A 86 19.51 13.33 13.72
CA GLY A 86 20.26 13.98 12.64
C GLY A 86 19.28 14.49 11.58
N PRO A 87 19.67 15.49 10.76
CA PRO A 87 18.73 16.35 10.04
C PRO A 87 17.81 15.50 9.17
N ALA A 88 16.51 15.83 9.19
CA ALA A 88 15.54 15.26 8.28
C ALA A 88 16.08 15.42 6.86
N MET A 89 16.48 14.31 6.24
CA MET A 89 16.92 14.31 4.86
C MET A 89 15.69 14.61 3.99
N VAL A 90 15.75 15.74 3.28
CA VAL A 90 14.81 16.20 2.25
C VAL A 90 14.54 15.10 1.22
#